data_AF-A0A1C7MQW5-F1
#
_entry.id   AF-A0A1C7MQW5-F1
#
_cell.length_a   1.000
_cell.length_b   1.000
_cell.length_c   1.000
_cell.angle_alpha   90.00
_cell.angle_beta   90.00
_cell.angle_gamma   90.00
#
_symmetry.space_group_name_H-M   'P 1'
#
loop_
_entity.id
_entity.type
_entity.pdbx_description
1 polymer ?
#
loop_
_entity_poly.entity_id
_entity_poly.type
_entity_poly.pdbx_seq_one_letter_code
_entity_poly.pdbx_strand_id
1 'polypeptide(L)'
;MLLDIPTEILLYILSFLDLPDLACLARAVPALSNLTDDPVLHHTRLHVVAPSRVSHSLFGRSLTGVPLRPTVADLVHRGIMRGLSIERRWRAGLYFYSQLMVTQYESSLRLQRTHAGNVVSSNLRNRSASTLEKLYLARVLPDGPSSAVSPSLISTIRRLKWSIQRDRLSRFIRDRSNMVRNGGIVVWLEGQGRVLTRRENERVRLALCPGIKGIVRFYEGLSH
;
A
#
# COMPACT_ATOMS: atom_id res chain seq x y z
N MET A 1 63.39 6.18 18.31
CA MET A 1 62.98 5.36 19.49
C MET A 1 61.79 4.43 19.27
N LEU A 2 60.92 4.59 18.26
CA LEU A 2 60.05 3.48 17.79
C LEU A 2 60.46 2.97 16.40
N LEU A 3 61.08 3.83 15.59
CA LEU A 3 61.62 3.55 14.26
C LEU A 3 62.97 2.80 14.28
N ASP A 4 63.57 2.63 15.46
CA ASP A 4 64.84 1.90 15.62
C ASP A 4 64.61 0.38 15.77
N ILE A 5 63.34 -0.01 15.90
CA ILE A 5 62.92 -1.42 15.95
C ILE A 5 62.88 -1.96 14.51
N PRO A 6 63.39 -3.18 14.26
CA PRO A 6 63.23 -3.86 12.97
C PRO A 6 61.77 -3.84 12.52
N THR A 7 61.55 -3.57 11.23
CA THR A 7 60.21 -3.39 10.65
C THR A 7 59.32 -4.63 10.83
N GLU A 8 59.92 -5.82 10.89
CA GLU A 8 59.22 -7.09 11.12
C GLU A 8 58.65 -7.17 12.54
N ILE A 9 59.42 -6.75 13.54
CA ILE A 9 59.00 -6.75 14.95
C ILE A 9 57.95 -5.66 15.16
N LEU A 10 58.15 -4.48 14.55
CA LEU A 10 57.18 -3.40 14.57
C LEU A 10 55.84 -3.87 13.98
N LEU A 11 55.86 -4.51 12.81
CA LEU A 11 54.67 -5.03 12.14
C LEU A 11 53.99 -6.13 12.98
N TYR A 12 54.78 -7.01 13.61
CA TYR A 12 54.26 -8.01 14.54
C TYR A 12 53.56 -7.37 15.74
N ILE A 13 54.16 -6.38 16.41
CA ILE A 13 53.54 -5.66 17.53
C ILE A 13 52.25 -4.97 17.08
N LEU A 14 52.30 -4.25 15.95
CA LEU A 14 51.14 -3.57 15.39
C LEU A 14 50.03 -4.53 14.95
N SER A 15 50.32 -5.81 14.73
CA SER A 15 49.30 -6.81 14.37
C SER A 15 48.39 -7.20 15.55
N PHE A 16 48.81 -6.96 16.79
CA PHE A 16 48.02 -7.25 18.00
C PHE A 16 47.29 -6.02 18.58
N LEU A 17 47.55 -4.83 18.05
CA LEU A 17 46.91 -3.60 18.48
C LEU A 17 45.49 -3.47 17.89
N ASP A 18 44.57 -2.97 18.73
CA ASP A 18 43.17 -2.73 18.39
C ASP A 18 43.06 -1.53 17.42
N LEU A 19 42.02 -1.51 16.57
CA LEU A 19 41.81 -0.45 15.57
C LEU A 19 41.78 0.98 16.13
N PRO A 20 41.09 1.29 17.25
CA PRO A 20 41.11 2.64 17.80
C PRO A 20 42.51 3.05 18.32
N ASP A 21 43.26 2.13 18.92
CA ASP A 21 44.58 2.41 19.46
C ASP A 21 45.60 2.67 18.36
N LEU A 22 45.47 1.94 17.25
CA LEU A 22 46.26 2.16 16.06
C LEU A 22 45.99 3.52 15.40
N ALA A 23 44.72 3.95 15.36
CA ALA A 23 44.35 5.28 14.87
C ALA A 23 44.89 6.40 15.78
N CYS A 24 44.96 6.17 17.09
CA CYS A 24 45.63 7.06 18.04
C CYS A 24 47.15 7.10 17.80
N LEU A 25 47.78 5.95 17.55
CA LEU A 25 49.21 5.86 17.21
C LEU A 25 49.55 6.53 15.88
N ALA A 26 48.70 6.40 14.86
CA ALA A 26 48.86 7.08 13.58
C ALA A 26 48.83 8.61 13.72
N ARG A 27 47.99 9.12 14.64
CA ARG A 27 47.93 10.55 14.97
C ARG A 27 49.18 11.02 15.71
N ALA A 28 49.73 10.19 16.58
CA ALA A 28 50.95 10.51 17.34
C ALA A 28 52.23 10.36 16.50
N VAL A 29 52.25 9.39 15.58
CA VAL A 29 53.39 9.06 14.72
C VAL A 29 52.90 8.93 13.27
N PRO A 30 52.91 10.03 12.50
CA PRO A 30 52.38 10.04 11.14
C PRO A 30 53.06 9.04 10.18
N ALA A 31 54.31 8.65 10.45
CA ALA A 31 55.02 7.65 9.67
C ALA A 31 54.32 6.27 9.66
N LEU A 32 53.46 6.00 10.64
CA LEU A 32 52.70 4.76 10.74
C LEU A 32 51.33 4.83 10.06
N SER A 33 50.91 5.97 9.50
CA SER A 33 49.58 6.10 8.87
C SER A 33 49.38 5.12 7.70
N ASN A 34 50.43 4.89 6.92
CA ASN A 34 50.36 3.95 5.79
C ASN A 34 50.14 2.50 6.26
N LEU A 35 50.63 2.14 7.45
CA LEU A 35 50.41 0.83 8.05
C LEU A 35 49.02 0.71 8.71
N THR A 36 48.37 1.83 9.00
CA THR A 36 46.99 1.82 9.52
C THR A 36 45.95 1.66 8.44
N ASP A 37 46.25 2.16 7.25
CA ASP A 37 45.39 2.05 6.08
C ASP A 37 45.60 0.73 5.29
N ASP A 38 46.56 -0.10 5.70
CA ASP A 38 46.83 -1.39 5.06
C ASP A 38 45.65 -2.38 5.26
N PRO A 39 44.97 -2.79 4.18
CA PRO A 39 43.82 -3.70 4.26
C PRO A 39 44.19 -5.10 4.72
N VAL A 40 45.43 -5.57 4.49
CA VAL A 40 45.87 -6.92 4.88
C VAL A 40 46.06 -7.00 6.39
N LEU A 41 46.73 -6.00 6.97
CA LEU A 41 46.86 -5.88 8.42
C LEU A 41 45.49 -5.69 9.09
N HIS A 42 44.60 -4.92 8.48
CA HIS A 42 43.23 -4.74 8.98
C HIS A 42 42.44 -6.07 9.02
N HIS A 43 42.52 -6.87 7.94
CA HIS A 43 41.88 -8.18 7.89
C HIS A 43 42.42 -9.11 8.98
N THR A 44 43.74 -9.19 9.11
CA THR A 44 44.40 -10.05 10.10
C THR A 44 44.00 -9.66 11.52
N ARG A 45 43.94 -8.35 11.83
CA ARG A 45 43.51 -7.82 13.13
C ARG A 45 42.06 -8.15 13.47
N LEU A 46 41.13 -8.01 12.51
CA LEU A 46 39.72 -8.36 12.71
C LEU A 46 39.56 -9.84 13.11
N HIS A 47 40.40 -10.72 12.56
CA HIS A 47 40.37 -12.14 12.85
C HIS A 47 41.13 -12.55 14.12
N VAL A 48 42.24 -11.87 14.45
CA VAL A 48 43.14 -12.26 15.54
C VAL A 48 42.86 -11.50 16.84
N VAL A 49 42.68 -10.18 16.77
CA VAL A 49 42.61 -9.31 17.97
C VAL A 49 41.20 -9.25 18.55
N ALA A 50 40.19 -9.20 17.68
CA ALA A 50 38.80 -9.04 18.11
C ALA A 50 37.81 -10.01 17.43
N PRO A 51 38.08 -11.33 17.42
CA PRO A 51 37.13 -12.30 16.87
C PRO A 51 35.77 -12.25 17.58
N SER A 52 35.76 -11.89 18.86
CA SER A 52 34.55 -11.68 19.66
C SER A 52 33.73 -10.47 19.21
N ARG A 53 34.36 -9.38 18.74
CA ARG A 53 33.64 -8.21 18.19
C ARG A 53 33.07 -8.49 16.81
N VAL A 54 33.78 -9.27 16.00
CA VAL A 54 33.27 -9.73 14.70
C VAL A 54 32.10 -10.69 14.92
N SER A 55 32.22 -11.65 15.84
CA SER A 55 31.12 -12.57 16.15
C SER A 55 29.93 -11.84 16.77
N HIS A 56 30.15 -10.88 17.68
CA HIS A 56 29.09 -10.03 18.22
C HIS A 56 28.44 -9.17 17.13
N SER A 57 29.20 -8.55 16.22
CA SER A 57 28.60 -7.73 15.16
C SER A 57 27.82 -8.56 14.12
N LEU A 58 28.30 -9.77 13.80
CA LEU A 58 27.68 -10.63 12.79
C LEU A 58 26.53 -11.47 13.33
N PHE A 59 26.59 -11.88 14.60
CA PHE A 59 25.67 -12.85 15.21
C PHE A 59 25.06 -12.39 16.54
N GLY A 60 25.52 -11.25 17.06
CA GLY A 60 24.98 -10.67 18.28
C GLY A 60 23.58 -10.09 18.10
N ARG A 61 22.93 -9.90 19.22
CA ARG A 61 21.57 -9.35 19.33
C ARG A 61 21.62 -8.08 20.18
N SER A 62 20.80 -7.11 19.84
CA SER A 62 20.60 -5.93 20.68
C SER A 62 19.97 -6.32 22.03
N LEU A 63 19.95 -5.38 22.98
CA LEU A 63 19.23 -5.52 24.25
C LEU A 63 17.72 -5.81 24.05
N THR A 64 17.17 -5.43 22.91
CA THR A 64 15.78 -5.69 22.50
C THR A 64 15.60 -7.01 21.75
N GLY A 65 16.66 -7.82 21.62
CA GLY A 65 16.64 -9.12 20.96
C GLY A 65 16.72 -9.09 19.43
N VAL A 66 16.87 -7.92 18.81
CA VAL A 66 16.97 -7.76 17.36
C VAL A 66 18.39 -8.13 16.91
N PRO A 67 18.56 -8.98 15.89
CA PRO A 67 19.90 -9.30 15.40
C PRO A 67 20.58 -8.04 14.83
N LEU A 68 21.84 -7.81 15.19
CA LEU A 68 22.60 -6.65 14.71
C LEU A 68 22.83 -6.73 13.19
N ARG A 69 22.97 -7.95 12.68
CA ARG A 69 23.02 -8.24 11.25
C ARG A 69 21.61 -8.59 10.73
N PRO A 70 21.10 -7.93 9.67
CA PRO A 70 19.84 -8.34 9.05
C PRO A 70 19.96 -9.75 8.47
N THR A 71 18.93 -10.57 8.72
CA THR A 71 18.86 -11.93 8.16
C THR A 71 18.53 -11.89 6.67
N VAL A 72 18.77 -13.00 5.95
CA VAL A 72 18.38 -13.10 4.53
C VAL A 72 16.87 -12.88 4.36
N ALA A 73 16.06 -13.37 5.31
CA ALA A 73 14.63 -13.12 5.33
C ALA A 73 14.33 -11.61 5.42
N ASP A 74 15.00 -10.88 6.30
CA ASP A 74 14.84 -9.42 6.41
C ASP A 74 15.24 -8.70 5.12
N LEU A 75 16.34 -9.14 4.49
CA LEU A 75 16.81 -8.57 3.22
C LEU A 75 15.82 -8.82 2.08
N VAL A 76 15.17 -9.99 2.04
CA VAL A 76 14.12 -10.30 1.07
C VAL A 76 12.85 -9.47 1.34
N HIS A 77 12.38 -9.39 2.59
CA HIS A 77 11.18 -8.62 2.94
C HIS A 77 11.37 -7.11 2.70
N ARG A 78 12.55 -6.57 2.96
CA ARG A 78 12.90 -5.17 2.65
C ARG A 78 13.08 -4.92 1.15
N GLY A 79 13.06 -5.97 0.32
CA GLY A 79 13.31 -5.87 -1.10
C GLY A 79 14.74 -5.43 -1.43
N ILE A 80 15.71 -5.71 -0.55
CA ILE A 80 17.14 -5.52 -0.84
C ILE A 80 17.62 -6.70 -1.69
N MET A 81 17.28 -7.93 -1.26
CA MET A 81 17.53 -9.13 -2.04
C MET A 81 16.30 -9.47 -2.88
N ARG A 82 16.48 -9.49 -4.20
CA ARG A 82 15.41 -9.74 -5.17
C ARG A 82 15.82 -10.87 -6.10
N GLY A 83 14.82 -11.60 -6.58
CA GLY A 83 15.04 -12.70 -7.50
C GLY A 83 13.75 -13.41 -7.85
N LEU A 84 13.80 -14.23 -8.90
CA LEU A 84 12.65 -15.03 -9.32
C LEU A 84 12.33 -16.07 -8.24
N SER A 85 11.14 -15.95 -7.64
CA SER A 85 10.68 -16.81 -6.53
C SER A 85 11.67 -16.86 -5.35
N ILE A 86 12.30 -15.73 -5.03
CA ILE A 86 13.37 -15.64 -4.03
C ILE A 86 12.97 -16.20 -2.66
N GLU A 87 11.74 -15.93 -2.20
CA GLU A 87 11.25 -16.46 -0.92
C GLU A 87 11.20 -17.98 -0.88
N ARG A 88 10.67 -18.60 -1.94
CA ARG A 88 10.57 -20.07 -2.03
C ARG A 88 11.96 -20.69 -2.06
N ARG A 89 12.89 -20.09 -2.81
CA ARG A 89 14.27 -20.57 -2.93
C ARG A 89 15.04 -20.44 -1.63
N TRP A 90 14.92 -19.30 -0.95
CA TRP A 90 15.48 -19.09 0.38
C TRP A 90 14.97 -20.13 1.39
N ARG A 91 13.65 -20.33 1.48
CA ARG A 91 13.06 -21.33 2.39
C ARG A 91 13.55 -22.75 2.08
N ALA A 92 13.84 -23.05 0.83
CA ALA A 92 14.39 -24.33 0.38
C ALA A 92 15.93 -24.43 0.51
N GLY A 93 16.61 -23.38 1.01
CA GLY A 93 18.07 -23.35 1.12
C GLY A 93 18.81 -23.36 -0.22
N LEU A 94 18.13 -23.02 -1.32
CA LEU A 94 18.72 -23.05 -2.65
C LEU A 94 19.62 -21.83 -2.87
N TYR A 95 20.75 -22.04 -3.56
CA TYR A 95 21.65 -20.96 -3.95
C TYR A 95 20.99 -20.03 -4.98
N PHE A 96 20.99 -18.72 -4.71
CA PHE A 96 20.33 -17.71 -5.54
C PHE A 96 21.28 -16.67 -6.16
N TYR A 97 22.60 -16.79 -5.96
CA TYR A 97 23.62 -15.89 -6.54
C TYR A 97 24.21 -16.38 -7.88
N SER A 98 23.58 -17.35 -8.53
CA SER A 98 24.04 -17.80 -9.86
C SER A 98 23.75 -16.74 -10.92
N GLN A 99 24.69 -16.53 -11.84
CA GLN A 99 24.53 -15.62 -12.99
C GLN A 99 23.27 -15.93 -13.81
N LEU A 100 22.92 -17.22 -13.93
CA LEU A 100 21.73 -17.66 -14.64
C LEU A 100 20.44 -17.23 -13.91
N MET A 101 20.44 -17.20 -12.58
CA MET A 101 19.29 -16.70 -11.80
C MET A 101 19.11 -15.19 -11.96
N VAL A 102 20.23 -14.44 -11.98
CA VAL A 102 20.21 -12.99 -12.21
C VAL A 102 19.63 -12.68 -13.58
N THR A 103 20.14 -13.31 -14.63
CA THR A 103 19.65 -13.10 -16.01
C THR A 103 18.20 -13.51 -16.19
N GLN A 104 17.76 -14.62 -15.58
CA GLN A 104 16.35 -15.02 -15.58
C GLN A 104 15.46 -14.00 -14.86
N TYR A 105 15.89 -13.50 -13.70
CA TYR A 105 15.16 -12.49 -12.96
C TYR A 105 15.02 -11.20 -13.77
N GLU A 106 16.12 -10.69 -14.35
CA GLU A 106 16.10 -9.50 -15.19
C GLU A 106 15.18 -9.66 -16.41
N SER A 107 15.25 -10.82 -17.07
CA SER A 107 14.40 -11.14 -18.21
C SER A 107 12.92 -11.16 -17.79
N SER A 108 12.61 -11.79 -16.66
CA SER A 108 11.24 -11.82 -16.12
C SER A 108 10.72 -10.42 -15.80
N LEU A 109 11.58 -9.54 -15.29
CA LEU A 109 11.23 -8.18 -14.92
C LEU A 109 10.98 -7.32 -16.17
N ARG A 110 11.80 -7.49 -17.22
CA ARG A 110 11.57 -6.86 -18.53
C ARG A 110 10.24 -7.30 -19.12
N LEU A 111 9.96 -8.61 -19.13
CA LEU A 111 8.69 -9.16 -19.62
C LEU A 111 7.49 -8.63 -18.83
N GLN A 112 7.56 -8.60 -17.50
CA GLN A 112 6.51 -8.05 -16.66
C GLN A 112 6.24 -6.58 -16.95
N ARG A 113 7.30 -5.76 -17.11
CA ARG A 113 7.16 -4.34 -17.47
C ARG A 113 6.53 -4.17 -18.84
N THR A 114 6.98 -4.90 -19.85
CA THR A 114 6.40 -4.84 -21.20
C THR A 114 4.94 -5.27 -21.19
N HIS A 115 4.62 -6.37 -20.50
CA HIS A 115 3.25 -6.85 -20.36
C HIS A 115 2.35 -5.81 -19.66
N ALA A 116 2.78 -5.28 -18.51
CA ALA A 116 2.05 -4.23 -17.80
C ALA A 116 1.87 -2.97 -18.67
N GLY A 117 2.92 -2.57 -19.40
CA GLY A 117 2.86 -1.47 -20.35
C GLY A 117 1.85 -1.72 -21.47
N ASN A 118 1.84 -2.92 -22.04
CA ASN A 118 0.88 -3.31 -23.07
C ASN A 118 -0.56 -3.31 -22.55
N VAL A 119 -0.80 -3.88 -21.36
CA VAL A 119 -2.11 -3.87 -20.71
C VAL A 119 -2.57 -2.45 -20.40
N VAL A 120 -1.71 -1.59 -19.87
CA VAL A 120 -2.06 -0.18 -19.63
C VAL A 120 -2.35 0.52 -20.96
N SER A 121 -1.51 0.33 -21.98
CA SER A 121 -1.70 0.95 -23.29
C SER A 121 -2.99 0.52 -23.97
N SER A 122 -3.37 -0.77 -23.87
CA SER A 122 -4.62 -1.28 -24.44
C SER A 122 -5.83 -0.73 -23.69
N ASN A 123 -5.77 -0.68 -22.35
CA ASN A 123 -6.81 -0.08 -21.53
C ASN A 123 -6.97 1.43 -21.81
N LEU A 124 -5.86 2.15 -22.01
CA LEU A 124 -5.89 3.58 -22.36
C LEU A 124 -6.45 3.81 -23.77
N ARG A 125 -6.07 2.99 -24.75
CA ARG A 125 -6.65 3.05 -26.11
C ARG A 125 -8.14 2.75 -26.14
N ASN A 126 -8.58 1.82 -25.31
CA ASN A 126 -10.01 1.47 -25.18
C ASN A 126 -10.80 2.51 -24.37
N ARG A 127 -10.15 3.48 -23.74
CA ARG A 127 -10.81 4.53 -22.96
C ARG A 127 -11.37 5.60 -23.89
N SER A 128 -12.59 5.39 -24.37
CA SER A 128 -13.34 6.38 -25.16
C SER A 128 -14.16 7.33 -24.28
N ALA A 129 -14.50 8.51 -24.80
CA ALA A 129 -15.46 9.42 -24.17
C ALA A 129 -16.83 8.75 -23.94
N SER A 130 -17.24 7.84 -24.83
CA SER A 130 -18.47 7.04 -24.69
C SER A 130 -18.41 6.04 -23.53
N THR A 131 -17.22 5.62 -23.09
CA THR A 131 -17.06 4.76 -21.90
C THR A 131 -17.35 5.55 -20.62
N LEU A 132 -16.97 6.82 -20.59
CA LEU A 132 -17.27 7.72 -19.47
C LEU A 132 -18.78 7.99 -19.35
N GLU A 133 -19.48 8.20 -20.47
CA GLU A 133 -20.95 8.29 -20.47
C GLU A 133 -21.61 7.00 -19.96
N LYS A 134 -21.13 5.83 -20.40
CA LYS A 134 -21.59 4.53 -19.87
C LYS A 134 -21.39 4.40 -18.35
N LEU A 135 -20.30 4.93 -17.80
CA LEU A 135 -20.04 4.91 -16.35
C LEU A 135 -20.99 5.85 -15.56
N TYR A 136 -21.38 6.98 -16.16
CA TYR A 136 -22.43 7.85 -15.60
C TYR A 136 -23.81 7.18 -15.68
N LEU A 137 -24.17 6.58 -16.82
CA LEU A 137 -25.42 5.84 -16.98
C LEU A 137 -25.51 4.65 -16.03
N ALA A 138 -24.40 3.95 -15.80
CA ALA A 138 -24.30 2.86 -14.83
C ALA A 138 -24.22 3.35 -13.37
N ARG A 139 -24.24 4.67 -13.12
CA ARG A 139 -24.14 5.30 -11.79
C ARG A 139 -22.91 4.87 -10.98
N VAL A 140 -21.84 4.46 -11.66
CA VAL A 140 -20.53 4.19 -11.05
C VAL A 140 -19.89 5.51 -10.64
N LEU A 141 -20.02 6.51 -11.52
CA LEU A 141 -19.69 7.90 -11.24
C LEU A 141 -20.96 8.66 -10.82
N PRO A 142 -20.87 9.63 -9.89
CA PRO A 142 -22.03 10.39 -9.44
C PRO A 142 -22.64 11.21 -10.58
N ASP A 143 -23.98 11.34 -10.57
CA ASP A 143 -24.74 11.94 -11.66
C ASP A 143 -24.27 13.36 -12.03
N GLY A 144 -23.79 13.50 -13.28
CA GLY A 144 -23.62 14.75 -14.01
C GLY A 144 -22.15 15.14 -14.27
N PRO A 145 -21.75 15.41 -15.53
CA PRO A 145 -20.52 16.12 -15.86
C PRO A 145 -20.68 17.61 -15.55
N SER A 146 -20.97 17.96 -14.29
CA SER A 146 -20.86 19.34 -13.88
C SER A 146 -19.38 19.60 -13.62
N SER A 147 -18.72 20.19 -14.61
CA SER A 147 -17.38 20.80 -14.49
C SER A 147 -17.27 21.84 -13.36
N ALA A 148 -18.35 22.09 -12.60
CA ALA A 148 -18.41 23.07 -11.52
C ALA A 148 -18.01 22.51 -10.14
N VAL A 149 -17.84 21.18 -9.99
CA VAL A 149 -17.57 20.56 -8.69
C VAL A 149 -16.17 19.98 -8.64
N SER A 150 -15.35 20.49 -7.72
CA SER A 150 -14.02 19.93 -7.42
C SER A 150 -14.12 18.46 -6.99
N PRO A 151 -13.23 17.56 -7.45
CA PRO A 151 -13.22 16.15 -7.06
C PRO A 151 -13.22 15.90 -5.56
N SER A 152 -12.59 16.79 -4.78
CA SER A 152 -12.56 16.69 -3.31
C SER A 152 -13.94 16.88 -2.66
N LEU A 153 -14.84 17.62 -3.31
CA LEU A 153 -16.18 17.94 -2.81
C LEU A 153 -17.25 16.94 -3.27
N ILE A 154 -16.91 15.96 -4.10
CA ILE A 154 -17.87 14.98 -4.62
C ILE A 154 -18.50 14.18 -3.47
N SER A 155 -17.70 13.76 -2.49
CA SER A 155 -18.18 12.97 -1.35
C SER A 155 -19.10 13.77 -0.43
N THR A 156 -18.77 15.04 -0.18
CA THR A 156 -19.56 15.95 0.67
C THR A 156 -20.87 16.34 -0.02
N ILE A 157 -20.84 16.66 -1.31
CA ILE A 157 -22.04 16.96 -2.09
C ILE A 157 -22.95 15.74 -2.19
N ARG A 158 -22.41 14.52 -2.32
CA ARG A 158 -23.23 13.31 -2.29
C ARG A 158 -23.93 13.13 -0.95
N ARG A 159 -23.22 13.36 0.17
CA ARG A 159 -23.81 13.33 1.51
C ARG A 159 -24.90 14.38 1.67
N LEU A 160 -24.66 15.59 1.18
CA LEU A 160 -25.62 16.69 1.21
C LEU A 160 -26.86 16.41 0.35
N LYS A 161 -26.69 15.90 -0.89
CA LYS A 161 -27.81 15.48 -1.74
C LYS A 161 -28.67 14.43 -1.04
N TRP A 162 -28.03 13.45 -0.39
CA TRP A 162 -28.73 12.44 0.39
C TRP A 162 -29.43 13.00 1.64
N SER A 163 -28.80 13.92 2.38
CA SER A 163 -29.45 14.55 3.54
C SER A 163 -30.63 15.40 3.11
N ILE A 164 -30.50 16.20 2.03
CA ILE A 164 -31.60 16.98 1.47
C ILE A 164 -32.74 16.08 0.98
N GLN A 165 -32.44 14.98 0.29
CA GLN A 165 -33.47 14.01 -0.13
C GLN A 165 -34.18 13.39 1.07
N ARG A 166 -33.44 13.03 2.11
CA ARG A 166 -34.01 12.49 3.36
C ARG A 166 -34.87 13.51 4.07
N ASP A 167 -34.45 14.78 4.14
CA ASP A 167 -35.19 15.87 4.76
C ASP A 167 -36.45 16.24 3.98
N ARG A 168 -36.41 16.17 2.65
CA ARG A 168 -37.61 16.31 1.81
C ARG A 168 -38.58 15.17 2.09
N LEU A 169 -38.11 13.92 2.12
CA LEU A 169 -38.96 12.77 2.44
C LEU A 169 -39.56 12.86 3.84
N SER A 170 -38.79 13.28 4.85
CA SER A 170 -39.30 13.43 6.22
C SER A 170 -40.35 14.53 6.33
N ARG A 171 -40.20 15.65 5.62
CA ARG A 171 -41.24 16.69 5.51
C ARG A 171 -42.48 16.16 4.81
N PHE A 172 -42.34 15.47 3.67
CA PHE A 172 -43.47 14.84 2.99
C PHE A 172 -44.23 13.86 3.89
N ILE A 173 -43.52 13.04 4.68
CA ILE A 173 -44.14 12.10 5.62
C ILE A 173 -44.86 12.86 6.74
N ARG A 174 -44.28 13.94 7.27
CA ARG A 174 -44.91 14.79 8.29
C ARG A 174 -46.15 15.51 7.76
N ASP A 175 -46.07 16.12 6.59
CA ASP A 175 -47.21 16.79 5.93
C ASP A 175 -48.33 15.79 5.65
N ARG A 176 -47.98 14.57 5.20
CA ARG A 176 -48.93 13.46 5.07
C ARG A 176 -49.56 13.08 6.41
N SER A 177 -48.80 12.99 7.50
CA SER A 177 -49.35 12.68 8.82
C SER A 177 -50.32 13.75 9.33
N ASN A 178 -50.05 15.02 9.03
CA ASN A 178 -50.93 16.15 9.37
C ASN A 178 -52.21 16.14 8.51
N MET A 179 -52.12 15.79 7.22
CA MET A 179 -53.30 15.65 6.34
C MET A 179 -54.15 14.42 6.68
N VAL A 180 -53.53 13.30 7.10
CA VAL A 180 -54.28 12.13 7.61
C VAL A 180 -55.04 12.47 8.89
N ARG A 181 -54.52 13.37 9.72
CA ARG A 181 -55.21 13.90 10.92
C ARG A 181 -56.41 14.79 10.60
N ASN A 182 -56.39 15.49 9.46
CA ASN A 182 -57.40 16.51 9.10
C ASN A 182 -58.37 16.09 7.97
N GLY A 183 -58.21 14.92 7.33
CA GLY A 183 -59.11 14.49 6.24
C GLY A 183 -58.93 13.07 5.70
N GLY A 184 -58.09 12.24 6.32
CA GLY A 184 -57.92 10.83 5.94
C GLY A 184 -57.09 10.57 4.67
N ILE A 185 -56.56 9.34 4.55
CA ILE A 185 -55.70 8.86 3.44
C ILE A 185 -56.39 8.95 2.06
N VAL A 186 -57.72 8.87 2.03
CA VAL A 186 -58.54 8.82 0.81
C VAL A 186 -58.52 10.16 0.07
N VAL A 187 -58.68 11.27 0.77
CA VAL A 187 -58.68 12.63 0.18
C VAL A 187 -57.31 12.98 -0.44
N TRP A 188 -56.21 12.48 0.14
CA TRP A 188 -54.87 12.70 -0.40
C TRP A 188 -54.59 11.87 -1.66
N LEU A 189 -55.07 10.62 -1.71
CA LEU A 189 -54.93 9.72 -2.87
C LEU A 189 -55.77 10.19 -4.07
N GLU A 190 -56.90 10.85 -3.82
CA GLU A 190 -57.78 11.38 -4.86
C GLU A 190 -57.29 12.72 -5.43
N GLY A 191 -56.50 13.48 -4.67
CA GLY A 191 -55.89 14.74 -5.12
C GLY A 191 -54.47 14.59 -5.70
N GLN A 192 -53.50 15.25 -5.06
CA GLN A 192 -52.12 15.38 -5.57
C GLN A 192 -51.29 14.09 -5.56
N GLY A 193 -51.72 13.03 -4.85
CA GLY A 193 -50.97 11.78 -4.73
C GLY A 193 -50.79 11.00 -6.04
N ARG A 194 -51.73 11.11 -6.99
CA ARG A 194 -51.65 10.45 -8.32
C ARG A 194 -50.65 11.11 -9.26
N VAL A 195 -50.45 12.42 -9.15
CA VAL A 195 -49.57 13.18 -10.06
C VAL A 195 -48.09 12.91 -9.74
N LEU A 196 -47.76 12.75 -8.45
CA LEU A 196 -46.38 12.54 -8.00
C LEU A 196 -45.90 11.10 -8.17
N THR A 197 -46.78 10.10 -8.05
CA THR A 197 -46.42 8.68 -8.19
C THR A 197 -46.14 8.24 -9.63
N ARG A 198 -46.53 9.03 -10.62
CA ARG A 198 -46.31 8.73 -12.05
C ARG A 198 -44.90 9.11 -12.55
N ARG A 199 -44.18 9.97 -11.82
CA ARG A 199 -42.87 10.53 -12.24
C ARG A 199 -41.65 9.92 -11.53
N GLU A 200 -41.83 9.13 -10.47
CA GLU A 200 -40.71 8.63 -9.66
C GLU A 200 -40.56 7.10 -9.70
N ASN A 201 -39.30 6.64 -9.60
CA ASN A 201 -38.92 5.23 -9.66
C ASN A 201 -39.58 4.39 -8.54
N GLU A 202 -39.84 3.11 -8.84
CA GLU A 202 -40.50 2.13 -7.96
C GLU A 202 -39.87 2.00 -6.55
N ARG A 203 -38.55 2.19 -6.44
CA ARG A 203 -37.84 2.22 -5.14
C ARG A 203 -38.28 3.36 -4.21
N VAL A 204 -38.69 4.50 -4.76
CA VAL A 204 -39.20 5.64 -3.98
C VAL A 204 -40.65 5.37 -3.56
N ARG A 205 -41.44 4.71 -4.43
CA ARG A 205 -42.81 4.26 -4.10
C ARG A 205 -42.82 3.26 -2.95
N LEU A 206 -41.86 2.34 -2.91
CA LEU A 206 -41.69 1.38 -1.81
C LEU A 206 -41.22 2.03 -0.50
N ALA A 207 -40.46 3.13 -0.57
CA ALA A 207 -40.06 3.90 0.61
C ALA A 207 -41.20 4.76 1.19
N LEU A 208 -42.14 5.21 0.36
CA LEU A 208 -43.22 6.12 0.74
C LEU A 208 -44.44 5.42 1.39
N CYS A 209 -44.61 4.10 1.22
CA CYS A 209 -45.72 3.37 1.80
C CYS A 209 -45.28 2.01 2.36
N PRO A 210 -45.00 1.89 3.67
CA PRO A 210 -44.51 0.65 4.28
C PRO A 210 -45.50 -0.54 4.21
N GLY A 211 -46.75 -0.33 3.76
CA GLY A 211 -47.76 -1.39 3.55
C GLY A 211 -47.97 -1.84 2.09
N ILE A 212 -47.42 -1.13 1.09
CA ILE A 212 -47.64 -1.48 -0.34
C ILE A 212 -46.95 -2.79 -0.70
N LYS A 213 -45.88 -3.17 0.01
CA LYS A 213 -45.19 -4.45 -0.21
C LYS A 213 -46.11 -5.66 -0.02
N GLY A 214 -47.08 -5.57 0.90
CA GLY A 214 -48.08 -6.63 1.11
C GLY A 214 -49.15 -6.67 0.00
N ILE A 215 -49.58 -5.51 -0.47
CA ILE A 215 -50.58 -5.39 -1.55
C ILE A 215 -49.99 -5.84 -2.90
N VAL A 216 -48.75 -5.47 -3.20
CA VAL A 216 -48.05 -5.91 -4.41
C VAL A 216 -47.85 -7.43 -4.39
N ARG A 217 -47.39 -8.00 -3.25
CA ARG A 217 -47.30 -9.46 -3.08
C ARG A 217 -48.64 -10.17 -3.27
N PHE A 218 -49.73 -9.56 -2.80
CA PHE A 218 -51.08 -10.11 -2.94
C PHE A 218 -51.51 -10.19 -4.41
N TYR A 219 -51.27 -9.13 -5.20
CA TYR A 219 -51.61 -9.13 -6.63
C TYR A 219 -50.64 -9.95 -7.50
N GLU A 220 -49.34 -9.99 -7.16
CA GLU A 220 -48.39 -10.89 -7.81
C GLU A 220 -48.75 -12.36 -7.56
N GLY A 221 -49.21 -12.69 -6.34
CA GLY A 221 -49.69 -14.03 -5.99
C GLY A 221 -50.99 -14.46 -6.67
N LEU A 222 -51.77 -13.52 -7.22
CA LEU A 222 -52.97 -13.79 -8.02
C LEU A 222 -52.67 -14.01 -9.52
N SER A 223 -51.42 -13.79 -9.95
CA SER A 223 -50.97 -14.00 -11.32
C SER A 223 -50.37 -15.39 -11.59
N HIS A 224 -50.55 -16.32 -10.64
CA HIS A 224 -50.21 -17.74 -10.74
C HIS A 224 -51.46 -18.61 -10.68
#